data_AF-A0A966QE78-F1
#
_entry.id   AF-A0A966QE78-F1
#
_cell.length_a   1.000
_cell.length_b   1.000
_cell.length_c   1.000
_cell.angle_alpha   90.00
_cell.angle_beta   90.00
_cell.angle_gamma   90.00
#
_symmetry.space_group_name_H-M   'P 1'
#
loop_
_entity.id
_entity.type
_entity.pdbx_description
1 polymer ?
#
loop_
_entity_poly.entity_id
_entity_poly.type
_entity_poly.pdbx_seq_one_letter_code
_entity_poly.pdbx_strand_id
1 'polypeptide(L)' 'MGEESTTPSQDRFVESMQQSGAWLASWDAGELGDEVLADRVAGLLRDRDGARGFFVVAMTSEIPLLDRQPEALVEALRQA' A
#
# COMPACT_ATOMS: atom_id res chain seq x y z
N MET A 1 12.31 31.52 0.52
CA MET A 1 12.49 30.08 0.79
C MET A 1 11.24 29.68 1.55
N GLY A 2 10.22 29.18 0.83
CA GLY A 2 8.92 28.90 1.43
C GLY A 2 9.05 27.60 2.22
N GLU A 3 8.81 27.68 3.52
CA GLU A 3 8.66 26.49 4.35
C GLU A 3 7.37 25.81 3.92
N GLU A 4 7.49 24.77 3.09
CA GLU A 4 6.41 23.87 2.74
C GLU A 4 5.93 23.22 4.04
N SER A 5 4.93 23.83 4.66
CA SER A 5 4.20 23.25 5.78
C SER A 5 3.38 22.10 5.21
N THR A 6 4.01 20.95 4.95
CA THR A 6 3.24 19.77 4.60
C THR A 6 2.32 19.48 5.78
N THR A 7 1.02 19.51 5.48
CA THR A 7 0.02 19.14 6.46
C THR A 7 0.20 17.64 6.73
N PRO A 8 0.27 17.17 7.99
CA PRO A 8 0.68 15.80 8.32
C PRO A 8 -0.06 14.69 7.58
N SER A 9 -1.30 14.93 7.14
CA SER A 9 -2.10 14.04 6.30
C SER A 9 -1.54 13.84 4.88
N GLN A 10 -0.99 14.90 4.26
CA GLN A 10 -0.42 14.82 2.91
C GLN A 10 0.92 14.07 2.91
N ASP A 11 1.74 14.24 3.96
CA ASP A 11 2.96 13.44 4.14
C ASP A 11 2.62 11.95 4.28
N ARG A 12 1.60 11.62 5.09
CA ARG A 12 1.18 10.23 5.31
C ARG A 12 0.71 9.54 4.04
N PHE A 13 -0.07 10.23 3.21
CA PHE A 13 -0.51 9.73 1.91
C PHE A 13 0.68 9.43 0.98
N VAL A 14 1.61 10.38 0.84
CA VAL A 14 2.78 10.23 -0.03
C VAL A 14 3.71 9.11 0.46
N GLU A 15 3.94 9.03 1.77
CA GLU A 15 4.70 7.94 2.39
C GLU A 15 4.06 6.58 2.11
N SER A 16 2.73 6.47 2.25
CA SER A 16 2.00 5.22 2.03
C SER A 16 2.06 4.76 0.58
N MET A 17 2.07 5.69 -0.38
CA MET A 17 2.32 5.35 -1.79
C MET A 17 3.73 4.78 -1.99
N GLN A 18 4.76 5.44 -1.43
CA GLN A 18 6.14 4.96 -1.57
C GLN A 18 6.33 3.57 -0.94
N GLN A 19 5.78 3.37 0.27
CA GLN A 19 5.78 2.08 0.96
C GLN A 19 5.09 1.00 0.14
N SER A 20 3.88 1.29 -0.36
CA SER A 20 3.10 0.35 -1.16
C SER A 20 3.82 -0.06 -2.44
N GLY A 21 4.42 0.90 -3.14
CA GLY A 21 5.19 0.63 -4.37
C GLY A 21 6.38 -0.28 -4.10
N ALA A 22 7.14 -0.02 -3.04
CA ALA A 22 8.26 -0.88 -2.66
C ALA A 22 7.82 -2.30 -2.28
N TRP A 23 6.74 -2.45 -1.52
CA TRP A 23 6.24 -3.77 -1.13
C TRP A 23 5.71 -4.57 -2.31
N LEU A 24 4.95 -3.91 -3.20
CA LEU A 24 4.46 -4.52 -4.42
C LEU A 24 5.61 -5.00 -5.31
N ALA A 25 6.64 -4.18 -5.50
CA ALA A 25 7.81 -4.58 -6.29
C ALA A 25 8.56 -5.77 -5.68
N SER A 26 8.77 -5.80 -4.36
CA SER A 26 9.37 -6.96 -3.69
C SER A 26 8.47 -8.20 -3.73
N TRP A 27 7.15 -8.04 -3.68
CA TRP A 27 6.21 -9.14 -3.82
C TRP A 27 6.22 -9.75 -5.23
N ASP A 28 6.22 -8.89 -6.26
CA ASP A 28 6.35 -9.32 -7.66
C ASP A 28 7.67 -10.04 -7.92
N ALA A 29 8.76 -9.56 -7.31
CA ALA A 29 10.07 -10.22 -7.34
C ALA A 29 10.13 -11.54 -6.53
N GLY A 30 9.09 -11.88 -5.77
CA GLY A 30 9.04 -13.06 -4.91
C GLY A 30 9.88 -12.95 -3.62
N GLU A 31 10.37 -11.75 -3.29
CA GLU A 31 11.12 -11.46 -2.07
C GLU A 31 10.20 -11.24 -0.87
N LEU A 32 8.97 -10.78 -1.14
CA LEU A 32 7.92 -10.60 -0.14
C LEU A 32 6.82 -11.64 -0.36
N GLY A 33 6.50 -12.41 0.68
CA GLY A 33 5.40 -13.37 0.65
C GLY A 33 4.02 -12.72 0.77
N ASP A 34 2.99 -13.46 0.37
CA ASP A 34 1.58 -13.05 0.37
C ASP A 34 1.10 -12.59 1.75
N GLU A 35 1.44 -13.33 2.80
CA GLU A 35 1.03 -13.06 4.19
C GLU A 35 1.69 -11.79 4.74
N VAL A 36 2.96 -11.59 4.39
CA VAL A 36 3.72 -10.41 4.85
C VAL A 36 3.27 -9.16 4.11
N LEU A 37 2.94 -9.28 2.81
CA LEU A 37 2.31 -8.19 2.07
C LEU A 37 0.96 -7.83 2.70
N ALA A 38 0.11 -8.82 2.98
CA ALA A 38 -1.20 -8.62 3.57
C ALA A 38 -1.15 -7.92 4.93
N ASP A 39 -0.26 -8.34 5.83
CA ASP A 39 -0.09 -7.72 7.16
C ASP A 39 0.34 -6.25 7.04
N ARG A 40 1.30 -5.95 6.16
CA ARG A 40 1.76 -4.58 5.92
C ARG A 40 0.66 -3.69 5.34
N VAL A 41 -0.11 -4.21 4.38
CA VAL A 41 -1.25 -3.49 3.80
C VAL A 41 -2.32 -3.27 4.86
N ALA A 42 -2.64 -4.27 5.70
CA ALA A 42 -3.58 -4.11 6.81
C ALA A 42 -3.18 -2.96 7.75
N GLY A 43 -1.87 -2.75 7.97
CA GLY A 43 -1.36 -1.59 8.68
C GLY A 43 -1.71 -0.24 8.03
N LEU A 44 -1.60 -0.14 6.70
CA LEU A 44 -1.98 1.07 5.95
C LEU A 44 -3.49 1.31 5.95
N LEU A 45 -4.30 0.25 5.98
CA LEU A 45 -5.76 0.37 5.93
C LEU A 45 -6.38 0.94 7.20
N ARG A 46 -5.63 1.00 8.32
CA ARG A 46 -6.09 1.55 9.60
C ARG A 46 -6.42 3.04 9.57
N ASP A 47 -5.91 3.76 8.58
CA ASP A 47 -6.17 5.18 8.41
C ASP A 47 -6.50 5.51 6.95
N ARG A 48 -7.26 6.59 6.73
CA ARG A 48 -7.80 6.95 5.42
C ARG A 48 -6.70 7.28 4.40
N ASP A 49 -5.64 7.96 4.83
CA ASP A 49 -4.59 8.43 3.92
C ASP A 49 -3.65 7.28 3.55
N GLY A 50 -3.39 6.37 4.49
CA GLY A 50 -2.72 5.09 4.28
C GLY A 50 -3.45 4.22 3.27
N ALA A 51 -4.75 4.00 3.48
CA ALA A 51 -5.58 3.22 2.56
C ALA A 51 -5.57 3.82 1.15
N ARG A 52 -5.73 5.14 1.05
CA ARG A 52 -5.68 5.86 -0.24
C ARG A 52 -4.35 5.69 -0.95
N GLY A 53 -3.23 5.80 -0.22
CA GLY A 53 -1.90 5.64 -0.79
C GLY A 53 -1.72 4.24 -1.38
N PHE A 54 -2.14 3.20 -0.64
CA PHE A 54 -2.11 1.82 -1.13
C PHE A 54 -2.95 1.63 -2.39
N PHE A 55 -4.23 2.04 -2.37
CA PHE A 55 -5.13 1.80 -3.50
C PHE A 55 -4.71 2.54 -4.76
N VAL A 56 -4.19 3.76 -4.65
CA VAL A 56 -3.66 4.48 -5.83
C VAL A 56 -2.58 3.65 -6.50
N VAL A 57 -1.58 3.19 -5.73
CA VAL A 57 -0.48 2.40 -6.30
C VAL A 57 -0.98 1.06 -6.84
N ALA A 58 -1.83 0.35 -6.10
CA ALA A 58 -2.39 -0.93 -6.53
C ALA A 58 -3.18 -0.82 -7.84
N MET A 59 -3.88 0.29 -8.08
CA MET A 59 -4.67 0.52 -9.30
C MET A 59 -3.84 1.05 -10.48
N THR A 60 -2.76 1.78 -10.21
CA THR A 60 -1.93 2.38 -11.29
C THR A 60 -0.70 1.54 -11.63
N SER A 61 -0.36 0.55 -10.81
CA SER A 61 0.78 -0.34 -11.04
C SER A 61 0.49 -1.33 -12.16
N GLU A 62 1.54 -1.72 -12.89
CA GLU A 62 1.51 -2.82 -13.86
C GLU A 62 1.68 -4.20 -13.19
N ILE A 63 1.96 -4.22 -11.88
CA ILE A 63 2.10 -5.45 -11.10
C ILE A 63 0.74 -6.15 -11.02
N PRO A 64 0.67 -7.48 -11.27
CA PRO A 64 -0.59 -8.22 -11.40
C PRO A 64 -1.28 -8.49 -10.07
N LEU A 65 -1.16 -7.59 -9.08
CA LEU A 65 -1.79 -7.73 -7.77
C LEU A 65 -3.31 -7.88 -7.90
N LEU A 66 -3.93 -7.10 -8.79
CA LEU A 66 -5.38 -7.12 -8.97
C LEU A 66 -5.87 -8.32 -9.77
N ASP A 67 -5.02 -8.90 -10.62
CA ASP A 67 -5.33 -10.11 -11.39
C ASP A 67 -5.09 -11.38 -10.57
N ARG A 68 -4.10 -11.36 -9.69
CA ARG A 68 -3.72 -12.45 -8.79
C ARG A 68 -3.70 -11.95 -7.36
N GLN A 69 -4.89 -11.74 -6.82
CA GLN A 69 -5.05 -11.27 -5.44
C GLN A 69 -4.71 -12.39 -4.46
N PRO A 70 -3.71 -12.22 -3.58
CA PRO A 70 -3.44 -13.19 -2.52
C PRO A 70 -4.64 -13.33 -1.58
N GLU A 71 -4.96 -14.54 -1.16
CA GLU A 71 -6.09 -14.80 -0.25
C GLU A 71 -5.94 -14.03 1.07
N ALA A 72 -4.72 -13.98 1.62
CA ALA A 72 -4.38 -13.21 2.81
C ALA A 72 -4.68 -11.71 2.63
N LEU A 73 -4.42 -11.15 1.44
CA LEU A 73 -4.69 -9.75 1.15
C LEU A 73 -6.19 -9.49 1.03
N VAL A 74 -6.94 -10.39 0.38
CA VAL A 74 -8.41 -10.29 0.30
C VAL A 74 -9.03 -10.30 1.70
N GLU A 75 -8.54 -11.14 2.59
CA GLU A 75 -9.04 -11.21 3.96
C GLU A 75 -8.70 -9.94 4.75
N ALA A 76 -7.47 -9.42 4.63
CA ALA A 76 -7.09 -8.15 5.22
C ALA A 76 -8.00 -6.99 4.76
N LEU A 77 -8.36 -6.94 3.48
CA LEU A 77 -9.27 -5.93 2.92
C LEU A 77 -10.70 -6.06 3.44
N ARG A 78 -11.16 -7.27 3.76
CA ARG A 78 -12.51 -7.49 4.33
C ARG A 78 -12.62 -7.06 5.79
N GLN A 79 -11.51 -7.10 6.53
CA GLN A 79 -11.47 -6.79 7.95
C GLN A 79 -11.18 -5.30 8.23
N ALA A 80 -10.78 -4.54 7.20
CA ALA A 80 -10.42 -3.13 7.28
C ALA A 80 -11.63 -2.18 7.40
#